data_AF-A0A651DFS6-F1
#
_entry.id   AF-A0A651DFS6-F1
#
_cell.length_a   1.000
_cell.length_b   1.000
_cell.length_c   1.000
_cell.angle_alpha   90.00
_cell.angle_beta   90.00
_cell.angle_gamma   90.00
#
_symmetry.space_group_name_H-M   'P 1'
#
loop_
_entity.id
_entity.type
_entity.pdbx_description
1 polymer ?
#
loop_
_entity_poly.entity_id
_entity_poly.type
_entity_poly.pdbx_seq_one_letter_code
_entity_poly.pdbx_strand_id
1 'polypeptide(L)'
;MSDEAQSAQPSQPPQPAGPDMHRWALLLIVASSIAIGVAYASAFLPGGTPGWAPWLFMVGTSVIMVATMAVGAARGGSIGRLWIPFSMVLVIVMGGFGLVLALPPADPGDPTLWLGLPPRAAVIMYVIGFLPFFLVPVAYAWTFDELTLGEGDLERVRDEALRARGEMPK
;
A
#
# COMPACT_ATOMS: atom_id res chain seq x y z
N MET A 1 53.07 -26.84 -13.24
CA MET A 1 52.34 -25.96 -14.19
C MET A 1 50.88 -26.24 -13.94
N SER A 2 50.14 -25.20 -13.51
CA SER A 2 48.68 -25.11 -13.32
C SER A 2 48.02 -26.09 -12.33
N ASP A 3 47.97 -25.72 -11.05
CA ASP A 3 47.05 -26.37 -10.09
C ASP A 3 46.58 -25.46 -8.92
N GLU A 4 46.55 -24.14 -9.11
CA GLU A 4 46.07 -23.24 -8.06
C GLU A 4 44.98 -22.28 -8.57
N ALA A 5 43.94 -22.20 -7.74
CA ALA A 5 42.93 -21.15 -7.67
C ALA A 5 41.76 -21.22 -8.66
N GLN A 6 41.13 -22.39 -8.78
CA GLN A 6 39.67 -22.43 -8.92
C GLN A 6 39.07 -22.05 -7.56
N SER A 7 38.96 -20.74 -7.34
CA SER A 7 38.43 -20.12 -6.13
C SER A 7 37.03 -20.65 -5.91
N ALA A 8 36.86 -21.42 -4.83
CA ALA A 8 35.58 -21.92 -4.37
C ALA A 8 34.65 -20.72 -4.16
N GLN A 9 33.77 -20.51 -5.13
CA GLN A 9 32.69 -19.53 -5.04
C GLN A 9 31.81 -20.00 -3.88
N PRO A 10 31.66 -19.21 -2.79
CA PRO A 10 30.88 -19.64 -1.65
C PRO A 10 29.47 -19.92 -2.13
N SER A 11 29.07 -21.19 -2.03
CA SER A 11 27.74 -21.67 -2.36
C SER A 11 26.74 -20.84 -1.56
N GLN A 12 26.05 -19.92 -2.23
CA GLN A 12 24.96 -19.18 -1.60
C GLN A 12 23.97 -20.20 -1.05
N PRO A 13 23.61 -20.14 0.24
CA PRO A 13 22.62 -21.05 0.79
C PRO A 13 21.33 -20.88 -0.01
N PRO A 14 20.60 -21.98 -0.31
CA PRO A 14 19.34 -21.90 -1.03
C PRO A 14 18.42 -20.93 -0.31
N GLN A 15 18.09 -19.81 -0.96
CA GLN A 15 17.12 -18.89 -0.43
C GLN A 15 15.81 -19.69 -0.23
N PRO A 16 15.23 -19.70 0.98
CA PRO A 16 13.95 -20.36 1.18
C PRO A 16 12.95 -19.71 0.22
N ALA A 17 12.36 -20.53 -0.66
CA ALA A 17 11.30 -20.13 -1.56
C ALA A 17 10.04 -19.79 -0.74
N GLY A 18 10.06 -18.63 -0.09
CA GLY A 18 8.84 -18.00 0.37
C GLY A 18 7.94 -17.78 -0.85
N PRO A 19 6.60 -17.81 -0.68
CA PRO A 19 5.70 -17.56 -1.78
C PRO A 19 6.05 -16.22 -2.47
N ASP A 20 6.32 -16.27 -3.77
CA ASP A 20 6.69 -15.09 -4.56
C ASP A 20 5.61 -14.00 -4.40
N MET A 21 5.91 -12.94 -3.65
CA MET A 21 5.00 -11.81 -3.40
C MET A 21 4.40 -11.27 -4.70
N HIS A 22 5.21 -11.27 -5.77
CA HIS A 22 4.80 -10.85 -7.10
C HIS A 22 3.69 -11.74 -7.69
N ARG A 23 3.78 -13.07 -7.50
CA ARG A 23 2.73 -14.01 -7.95
C ARG A 23 1.43 -13.78 -7.18
N TRP A 24 1.50 -13.60 -5.87
CA TRP A 24 0.33 -13.28 -5.05
C TRP A 24 -0.32 -11.97 -5.43
N ALA A 25 0.47 -10.92 -5.65
CA ALA A 25 -0.05 -9.62 -6.07
C ALA A 25 -0.74 -9.70 -7.44
N LEU A 26 -0.17 -10.44 -8.40
CA LEU A 26 -0.81 -10.68 -9.70
C LEU A 26 -2.10 -11.49 -9.56
N LEU A 27 -2.12 -12.55 -8.74
CA LEU A 27 -3.34 -13.32 -8.48
C LEU A 27 -4.44 -12.46 -7.87
N LEU A 28 -4.09 -11.59 -6.90
CA LEU A 28 -5.04 -10.65 -6.31
C LEU A 28 -5.57 -9.65 -7.33
N ILE A 29 -4.72 -9.11 -8.20
CA ILE A 29 -5.15 -8.20 -9.28
C ILE A 29 -6.15 -8.89 -10.21
N VAL A 30 -5.86 -10.11 -10.65
CA VAL A 30 -6.74 -10.88 -11.53
C VAL A 30 -8.05 -11.22 -10.82
N ALA A 31 -7.99 -11.73 -9.59
CA ALA A 31 -9.17 -12.08 -8.80
C ALA A 31 -10.07 -10.86 -8.56
N SER A 32 -9.49 -9.72 -8.18
CA SER A 32 -10.22 -8.47 -8.01
C SER A 32 -10.81 -7.95 -9.31
N SER A 33 -10.10 -8.06 -10.43
CA SER A 33 -10.62 -7.66 -11.74
C SER A 33 -11.85 -8.48 -12.13
N ILE A 34 -11.80 -9.79 -11.90
CA ILE A 34 -12.95 -10.68 -12.11
C ILE A 34 -14.09 -10.30 -11.17
N ALA A 35 -13.82 -10.06 -9.88
CA ALA A 35 -14.83 -9.67 -8.90
C ALA A 35 -15.54 -8.35 -9.29
N ILE A 36 -14.77 -7.36 -9.74
CA ILE A 36 -15.31 -6.08 -10.26
C ILE A 36 -16.17 -6.34 -11.50
N GLY A 37 -15.70 -7.17 -12.44
CA GLY A 37 -16.43 -7.54 -13.64
C GLY A 37 -17.76 -8.23 -13.33
N VAL A 38 -17.77 -9.18 -12.39
CA VAL A 38 -18.97 -9.87 -11.93
C VAL A 38 -19.94 -8.91 -11.24
N ALA A 39 -19.43 -8.04 -10.36
CA ALA A 39 -20.24 -7.04 -9.69
C ALA A 39 -20.88 -6.08 -10.70
N TYR A 40 -20.13 -5.64 -11.70
CA TYR A 40 -20.66 -4.75 -12.74
C TYR A 40 -21.66 -5.47 -13.66
N ALA A 41 -21.36 -6.70 -14.09
CA ALA A 41 -22.26 -7.50 -14.92
C ALA A 41 -23.61 -7.77 -14.23
N SER A 42 -23.62 -7.85 -12.90
CA SER A 42 -24.85 -8.04 -12.12
C SER A 42 -25.86 -6.90 -12.28
N ALA A 43 -25.42 -5.70 -12.68
CA ALA A 43 -26.32 -4.57 -12.94
C ALA A 43 -27.23 -4.79 -14.16
N PHE A 44 -26.90 -5.75 -15.04
CA PHE A 44 -27.69 -6.10 -16.22
C PHE A 44 -28.66 -7.26 -15.98
N LEU A 45 -28.73 -7.79 -14.75
CA LEU A 45 -29.65 -8.87 -14.43
C LEU A 45 -31.11 -8.37 -14.39
N PRO A 46 -32.08 -9.17 -14.87
CA PRO A 46 -33.49 -8.88 -14.70
C PRO A 46 -33.84 -8.83 -13.20
N GLY A 47 -34.39 -7.72 -12.73
CA GLY A 47 -34.71 -7.51 -11.30
C GLY A 47 -33.83 -6.48 -10.59
N GLY A 48 -32.88 -5.86 -11.30
CA GLY A 48 -32.01 -4.81 -10.77
C GLY A 48 -30.77 -5.35 -10.06
N THR A 49 -29.98 -4.45 -9.51
CA THR A 49 -28.67 -4.78 -8.93
C THR A 49 -28.83 -5.59 -7.63
N PRO A 50 -28.27 -6.80 -7.54
CA PRO A 50 -28.30 -7.59 -6.31
C PRO A 50 -27.58 -6.86 -5.16
N GLY A 51 -28.08 -7.01 -3.93
CA GLY A 51 -27.52 -6.31 -2.75
C GLY A 51 -26.07 -6.66 -2.42
N TRP A 52 -25.55 -7.81 -2.87
CA TRP A 52 -24.14 -8.21 -2.69
C TRP A 52 -23.18 -7.52 -3.68
N ALA A 53 -23.69 -7.05 -4.82
CA ALA A 53 -22.85 -6.55 -5.89
C ALA A 53 -22.06 -5.29 -5.51
N PRO A 54 -22.64 -4.28 -4.82
CA PRO A 54 -21.87 -3.13 -4.34
C PRO A 54 -20.74 -3.52 -3.38
N TRP A 55 -20.96 -4.52 -2.51
CA TRP A 55 -19.93 -5.02 -1.59
C TRP A 55 -18.80 -5.72 -2.34
N LEU A 56 -19.13 -6.55 -3.33
CA LEU A 56 -18.12 -7.22 -4.17
C LEU A 56 -17.31 -6.20 -4.97
N PHE A 57 -17.97 -5.18 -5.52
CA PHE A 57 -17.31 -4.09 -6.23
C PHE A 57 -16.35 -3.32 -5.32
N MET A 58 -16.79 -2.97 -4.11
CA MET A 58 -15.96 -2.32 -3.10
C MET A 58 -14.72 -3.14 -2.74
N VAL A 59 -14.88 -4.42 -2.42
CA VAL A 59 -13.75 -5.30 -2.06
C VAL A 59 -12.79 -5.42 -3.24
N GLY A 60 -13.31 -5.67 -4.44
CA GLY A 60 -12.50 -5.79 -5.65
C GLY A 60 -11.67 -4.53 -5.92
N THR A 61 -12.30 -3.36 -5.91
CA THR A 61 -11.63 -2.07 -6.17
C THR A 61 -10.60 -1.70 -5.09
N SER A 62 -10.90 -1.98 -3.82
CA SER A 62 -9.95 -1.71 -2.72
C SER A 62 -8.73 -2.62 -2.80
N VAL A 63 -8.94 -3.92 -3.06
CA VAL A 63 -7.87 -4.92 -3.13
C VAL A 63 -7.00 -4.71 -4.37
N ILE A 64 -7.58 -4.44 -5.55
CA ILE A 64 -6.78 -4.24 -6.77
C ILE A 64 -5.87 -3.02 -6.66
N MET A 65 -6.33 -1.95 -6.00
CA MET A 65 -5.54 -0.75 -5.77
C MET A 65 -4.30 -1.06 -4.91
N VAL A 66 -4.49 -1.73 -3.77
CA VAL A 66 -3.40 -2.07 -2.86
C VAL A 66 -2.48 -3.14 -3.45
N ALA A 67 -3.03 -4.13 -4.17
CA ALA A 67 -2.23 -5.12 -4.88
C ALA A 67 -1.35 -4.47 -5.96
N THR A 68 -1.85 -3.46 -6.67
CA THR A 68 -1.06 -2.71 -7.66
C THR A 68 0.05 -1.90 -6.99
N MET A 69 -0.22 -1.25 -5.85
CA MET A 69 0.81 -0.59 -5.04
C MET A 69 1.89 -1.58 -4.58
N ALA A 70 1.47 -2.77 -4.14
CA ALA A 70 2.36 -3.86 -3.72
C ALA A 70 3.29 -4.32 -4.85
N VAL A 71 2.79 -4.46 -6.09
CA VAL A 71 3.62 -4.76 -7.26
C VAL A 71 4.67 -3.67 -7.48
N GLY A 72 4.29 -2.39 -7.37
CA GLY A 72 5.22 -1.26 -7.56
C GLY A 72 6.28 -1.13 -6.46
N ALA A 73 5.95 -1.50 -5.22
CA ALA A 73 6.83 -1.38 -4.06
C ALA A 73 7.76 -2.58 -3.85
N ALA A 74 7.41 -3.77 -4.35
CA ALA A 74 8.21 -4.98 -4.20
C ALA A 74 9.46 -4.99 -5.11
N ARG A 75 10.39 -4.05 -4.88
CA ARG A 75 11.72 -4.04 -5.52
C ARG A 75 12.60 -5.08 -4.84
N GLY A 76 12.69 -6.29 -5.43
CA GLY A 76 13.50 -7.40 -4.91
C GLY A 76 12.71 -8.50 -4.18
N GLY A 77 11.39 -8.60 -4.40
CA GLY A 77 10.58 -9.72 -3.92
C GLY A 77 9.98 -9.57 -2.52
N SER A 78 10.30 -8.48 -1.79
CA SER A 78 9.69 -8.18 -0.49
C SER A 78 9.26 -6.71 -0.40
N ILE A 79 8.21 -6.46 0.39
CA ILE A 79 7.65 -5.12 0.65
C ILE A 79 8.25 -4.51 1.94
N GLY A 80 9.03 -5.28 2.73
CA GLY A 80 9.57 -4.80 4.00
C GLY A 80 8.48 -4.21 4.91
N ARG A 81 8.79 -3.15 5.67
CA ARG A 81 7.87 -2.50 6.60
C ARG A 81 6.72 -1.70 5.93
N LEU A 82 6.73 -1.56 4.60
CA LEU A 82 5.66 -0.90 3.84
C LEU A 82 4.32 -1.66 3.85
N TRP A 83 4.28 -2.91 4.33
CA TRP A 83 3.01 -3.63 4.46
C TRP A 83 2.05 -2.93 5.44
N ILE A 84 2.57 -2.19 6.42
CA ILE A 84 1.80 -1.44 7.42
C ILE A 84 0.97 -0.32 6.74
N PRO A 85 1.57 0.66 6.03
CA PRO A 85 0.80 1.69 5.37
C PRO A 85 -0.15 1.13 4.31
N PHE A 86 0.22 0.05 3.60
CA PHE A 86 -0.67 -0.59 2.62
C PHE A 86 -1.90 -1.21 3.26
N SER A 87 -1.73 -1.91 4.38
CA SER A 87 -2.85 -2.50 5.12
C SER A 87 -3.75 -1.41 5.70
N MET A 88 -3.16 -0.31 6.17
CA MET A 88 -3.90 0.84 6.69
C MET A 88 -4.71 1.54 5.61
N VAL A 89 -4.15 1.77 4.42
CA VAL A 89 -4.88 2.28 3.24
C VAL A 89 -6.03 1.32 2.88
N LEU A 90 -5.79 0.01 2.85
CA LEU A 90 -6.82 -0.98 2.55
C LEU A 90 -8.00 -0.88 3.54
N VAL A 91 -7.71 -0.84 4.84
CA VAL A 91 -8.72 -0.75 5.90
C VAL A 91 -9.50 0.56 5.81
N ILE A 92 -8.83 1.69 5.56
CA ILE A 92 -9.49 2.99 5.46
C ILE A 92 -10.42 3.05 4.24
N VAL A 93 -9.96 2.57 3.09
CA VAL A 93 -10.72 2.63 1.84
C VAL A 93 -11.89 1.64 1.90
N MET A 94 -11.62 0.40 2.30
CA MET A 94 -12.65 -0.62 2.43
C MET A 94 -13.66 -0.27 3.53
N GLY A 95 -13.20 0.25 4.66
CA GLY A 95 -14.06 0.74 5.75
C GLY A 95 -14.87 1.96 5.36
N GLY A 96 -14.27 2.92 4.65
CA GLY A 96 -14.94 4.14 4.18
C GLY A 96 -16.04 3.82 3.17
N PHE A 97 -15.74 3.02 2.14
CA PHE A 97 -16.77 2.59 1.19
C PHE A 97 -17.83 1.69 1.84
N GLY A 98 -17.44 0.80 2.75
CA GLY A 98 -18.37 -0.04 3.50
C GLY A 98 -19.34 0.79 4.33
N LEU A 99 -18.84 1.86 4.96
CA LEU A 99 -19.66 2.81 5.69
C LEU A 99 -20.61 3.58 4.77
N VAL A 100 -20.15 4.01 3.59
CA VAL A 100 -21.01 4.66 2.59
C VAL A 100 -22.14 3.74 2.12
N LEU A 101 -21.83 2.45 1.91
CA LEU A 101 -22.82 1.44 1.53
C LEU A 101 -23.83 1.15 2.65
N ALA A 102 -23.38 1.15 3.90
CA ALA A 102 -24.24 0.97 5.06
C ALA A 102 -25.14 2.19 5.34
N LEU A 103 -24.70 3.40 4.98
CA LEU A 103 -25.49 4.61 5.14
C LEU A 103 -26.70 4.62 4.18
N PRO A 104 -27.88 5.07 4.65
CA PRO A 104 -29.05 5.23 3.79
C PRO A 104 -28.75 6.21 2.64
N PRO A 105 -29.45 6.06 1.49
CA PRO A 105 -29.42 7.06 0.43
C PRO A 105 -29.75 8.46 0.97
N ALA A 106 -29.06 9.47 0.46
CA ALA A 106 -29.32 10.85 0.87
C ALA A 106 -30.75 11.24 0.48
N ASP A 107 -31.57 11.59 1.47
CA ASP A 107 -32.90 12.16 1.27
C ASP A 107 -32.77 13.69 1.23
N PRO A 108 -33.21 14.37 0.16
CA PRO A 108 -33.20 15.83 0.09
C PRO A 108 -33.96 16.53 1.23
N GLY A 109 -34.88 15.83 1.91
CA GLY A 109 -35.63 16.33 3.05
C GLY A 109 -34.94 16.16 4.41
N ASP A 110 -33.82 15.43 4.49
CA ASP A 110 -33.10 15.20 5.75
C ASP A 110 -32.21 16.41 6.09
N PRO A 111 -32.47 17.10 7.22
CA PRO A 111 -31.65 18.25 7.63
C PRO A 111 -30.28 17.85 8.19
N THR A 112 -29.99 16.55 8.32
CA THR A 112 -28.74 16.07 8.92
C THR A 112 -27.54 16.39 8.02
N LEU A 113 -26.68 17.29 8.49
CA LEU A 113 -25.45 17.67 7.80
C LEU A 113 -24.25 17.43 8.72
N TRP A 114 -23.20 16.81 8.18
CA TRP A 114 -21.90 16.67 8.81
C TRP A 114 -20.94 17.69 8.19
N LEU A 115 -20.57 18.71 8.97
CA LEU A 115 -19.69 19.80 8.51
C LEU A 115 -20.19 20.50 7.22
N GLY A 116 -21.51 20.58 7.04
CA GLY A 116 -22.14 21.22 5.89
C GLY A 116 -22.40 20.31 4.69
N LEU A 117 -22.13 19.00 4.80
CA LEU A 117 -22.37 18.00 3.75
C LEU A 117 -23.33 16.90 4.22
N PRO A 118 -24.12 16.29 3.32
CA PRO A 118 -24.85 15.06 3.63
C PRO A 118 -23.88 13.97 4.12
N PRO A 119 -24.26 13.11 5.08
CA PRO A 119 -23.35 12.15 5.73
C PRO A 119 -22.54 11.29 4.74
N ARG A 120 -23.17 10.80 3.67
CA ARG A 120 -22.48 10.03 2.62
C ARG A 120 -21.39 10.84 1.93
N ALA A 121 -21.67 12.09 1.58
CA ALA A 121 -20.70 12.97 0.94
C ALA A 121 -19.54 13.31 1.89
N ALA A 122 -19.85 13.54 3.18
CA ALA A 122 -18.84 13.77 4.20
C ALA A 122 -17.89 12.58 4.36
N VAL A 123 -18.40 11.34 4.39
CA VAL A 123 -17.55 10.13 4.46
C VAL A 123 -16.66 10.00 3.22
N ILE A 124 -17.22 10.19 2.02
CA ILE A 124 -16.45 10.13 0.77
C ILE A 124 -15.35 11.19 0.76
N MET A 125 -15.67 12.44 1.12
CA MET A 125 -14.68 13.53 1.15
C MET A 125 -13.63 13.32 2.23
N TYR A 126 -14.03 13.16 3.49
CA TYR A 126 -13.12 13.22 4.62
C TYR A 126 -12.39 11.89 4.86
N VAL A 127 -13.08 10.76 4.73
CA VAL A 127 -12.51 9.44 5.04
C VAL A 127 -11.85 8.83 3.81
N ILE A 128 -12.52 8.84 2.66
CA ILE A 128 -11.99 8.18 1.45
C ILE A 128 -11.04 9.14 0.70
N GLY A 129 -11.39 10.42 0.63
CA GLY A 129 -10.60 11.45 -0.02
C GLY A 129 -9.41 11.88 0.84
N PHE A 130 -9.66 12.57 1.96
CA PHE A 130 -8.61 13.25 2.72
C PHE A 130 -7.72 12.33 3.56
N LEU A 131 -8.30 11.37 4.29
CA LEU A 131 -7.54 10.57 5.26
C LEU A 131 -6.34 9.80 4.66
N PRO A 132 -6.43 9.18 3.45
CA PRO A 132 -5.29 8.52 2.83
C PRO A 132 -4.15 9.46 2.41
N PHE A 133 -4.40 10.76 2.23
CA PHE A 133 -3.31 11.71 1.92
C PHE A 133 -2.38 11.94 3.10
N PHE A 134 -2.90 11.88 4.33
CA PHE A 134 -2.08 12.03 5.55
C PHE A 134 -1.23 10.78 5.84
N LEU A 135 -1.59 9.65 5.25
CA LEU A 135 -0.90 8.38 5.40
C LEU A 135 0.52 8.40 4.83
N VAL A 136 0.73 9.07 3.69
CA VAL A 136 2.06 9.15 3.06
C VAL A 136 3.06 9.92 3.92
N PRO A 137 2.77 11.15 4.42
CA PRO A 137 3.64 11.85 5.36
C PRO A 137 3.92 11.07 6.64
N VAL A 138 2.91 10.40 7.21
CA VAL A 138 3.07 9.60 8.44
C VAL A 138 3.96 8.38 8.19
N ALA A 139 3.70 7.65 7.10
CA ALA A 139 4.52 6.51 6.69
C ALA A 139 5.97 6.96 6.43
N TYR A 140 6.14 8.10 5.75
CA TYR A 140 7.45 8.69 5.52
C TYR A 140 8.16 9.03 6.83
N ALA A 141 7.51 9.73 7.76
CA ALA A 141 8.07 10.06 9.07
C ALA A 141 8.48 8.81 9.86
N TRP A 142 7.70 7.73 9.80
CA TRP A 142 8.05 6.45 10.44
C TRP A 142 9.17 5.66 9.76
N THR A 143 9.47 5.96 8.50
CA THR A 143 10.56 5.32 7.76
C THR A 143 11.78 6.24 7.66
N PHE A 144 11.67 7.48 8.15
CA PHE A 144 12.69 8.53 8.01
C PHE A 144 13.99 8.13 8.71
N ASP A 145 13.90 7.67 9.97
CA ASP A 145 15.07 7.27 10.76
C ASP A 145 15.90 6.13 10.14
N GLU A 146 15.27 5.29 9.30
CA GLU A 146 15.95 4.20 8.60
C GLU A 146 16.54 4.63 7.24
N LEU A 147 16.06 5.73 6.66
CA LEU A 147 16.47 6.23 5.35
C LEU A 147 17.41 7.44 5.41
N THR A 148 17.55 8.06 6.58
CA THR A 148 18.51 9.15 6.83
C THR A 148 19.73 8.67 7.61
N LEU A 149 20.89 9.26 7.31
CA LEU A 149 22.11 9.04 8.10
C LEU A 149 21.85 9.52 9.53
N GLY A 150 21.89 8.59 10.49
CA GLY A 150 21.85 8.95 11.91
C GLY A 150 23.04 9.82 12.31
N GLU A 151 22.99 10.42 13.50
CA GLU A 151 24.06 11.32 13.98
C GLU A 151 25.46 10.68 13.89
N GLY A 152 25.59 9.38 14.21
CA GLY A 152 26.85 8.65 14.10
C GLY A 152 27.32 8.37 12.66
N ASP A 153 26.40 8.21 11.71
CA ASP A 153 26.76 8.07 10.29
C ASP A 153 27.13 9.42 9.67
N LEU A 154 26.48 10.50 10.09
CA LEU A 154 26.88 11.87 9.73
C LEU A 154 28.28 12.19 10.27
N GLU A 155 28.60 11.74 11.48
CA GLU A 155 29.92 11.88 12.07
C GLU A 155 30.99 11.10 11.30
N ARG A 156 30.67 9.87 10.89
CA ARG A 156 31.57 9.06 10.07
C ARG A 156 31.82 9.66 8.69
N VAL A 157 30.77 10.16 8.02
CA VAL A 157 30.90 10.86 6.73
C VAL A 157 31.69 12.16 6.89
N ARG A 158 31.48 12.90 8.00
CA ARG A 158 32.25 14.10 8.34
C ARG A 158 33.74 13.77 8.52
N ASP A 159 34.06 12.73 9.26
CA ASP A 159 35.43 12.31 9.52
C ASP A 159 36.14 11.80 8.26
N GLU A 160 35.43 11.06 7.40
CA GLU A 160 35.94 10.65 6.08
C GLU A 160 36.18 11.84 5.16
N ALA A 161 35.29 12.84 5.17
CA ALA A 161 35.45 14.08 4.41
C ALA A 161 36.63 14.93 4.91
N LEU A 162 36.84 15.01 6.23
CA LEU A 162 38.00 15.71 6.84
C LEU A 162 39.32 15.02 6.47
N ARG A 163 39.36 13.68 6.55
CA ARG A 163 40.52 12.88 6.11
C ARG A 163 40.83 13.07 4.64
N ALA A 164 39.83 13.12 3.76
CA ALA A 164 40.00 13.35 2.34
C ALA A 164 40.52 14.77 2.02
N ARG A 165 40.25 15.76 2.89
CA ARG A 165 40.76 17.13 2.80
C ARG A 165 42.12 17.34 3.48
N GLY A 166 42.65 16.33 4.16
CA GLY A 166 43.93 16.43 4.90
C GLY A 166 43.82 17.19 6.22
N GLU A 167 42.61 17.45 6.71
CA GLU A 167 42.37 18.07 8.01
C GLU A 167 42.22 16.97 9.06
N MET A 168 43.03 17.00 10.12
CA MET A 168 42.94 15.99 11.17
C MET A 168 41.68 16.20 12.02
N PRO A 169 40.85 15.15 12.25
CA PRO A 169 39.70 15.23 13.15
C PRO A 169 40.19 15.55 14.58
N LYS A 170 39.42 16.37 15.30
CA LYS A 170 39.70 16.75 16.69
C LYS A 170 39.19 15.70 17.67
#